data_AF-A0A0F9EMU3-F1
#
_entry.id   AF-A0A0F9EMU3-F1
#
_cell.length_a   1.000
_cell.length_b   1.000
_cell.length_c   1.000
_cell.angle_alpha   90.00
_cell.angle_beta   90.00
_cell.angle_gamma   90.00
#
_symmetry.space_group_name_H-M   'P 1'
#
loop_
_entity.id
_entity.type
_entity.pdbx_description
1 polymer ?
#
loop_
_entity_poly.entity_id
_entity_poly.type
_entity_poly.pdbx_seq_one_letter_code
_entity_poly.pdbx_strand_id
1 'polypeptide(L)'
;MGDNPFDDKMNQKMSTPQLPELDFVKIIRRLAEIEDEIKSRGLDPLLKKKEELRELLKKHMLQDKRDVVYDETSNWEAVFVQRFEDVWNVNVLKKMLKPAQRARYIVEQVLPKGVTEGIKTGDLSRATLEKGGAVKRQPKGKPALYVKERKPEEEVSPD
;
A
#
# COMPACT_ATOMS: atom_id res chain seq x y z
N MET A 1 25.30 -19.01 56.38
CA MET A 1 24.38 -17.86 56.22
C MET A 1 25.10 -16.82 55.38
N GLY A 2 24.68 -16.45 54.18
CA GLY A 2 23.49 -16.83 53.44
C GLY A 2 23.83 -17.14 51.99
N ASP A 3 23.34 -18.28 51.53
CA ASP A 3 23.04 -18.52 50.13
C ASP A 3 22.05 -17.45 49.67
N ASN A 4 22.27 -16.87 48.51
CA ASN A 4 21.35 -15.93 47.88
C ASN A 4 20.55 -16.72 46.82
N PRO A 5 19.30 -17.14 47.08
CA PRO A 5 18.58 -18.11 46.25
C PRO A 5 17.79 -17.46 45.10
N PHE A 6 18.25 -16.32 44.59
CA PHE A 6 17.52 -15.52 43.58
C PHE A 6 18.35 -15.14 42.36
N ASP A 7 19.50 -15.79 42.13
CA ASP A 7 20.28 -15.58 40.89
C ASP A 7 19.84 -16.49 39.72
N ASP A 8 18.62 -17.01 39.81
CA ASP A 8 17.91 -17.63 38.70
C ASP A 8 16.87 -16.64 38.18
N LYS A 9 17.20 -15.92 37.10
CA LYS A 9 16.35 -15.85 35.91
C LYS A 9 16.89 -14.93 34.81
N MET A 10 16.88 -15.52 33.62
CA MET A 10 16.71 -14.89 32.32
C MET A 10 17.88 -14.08 31.79
N ASN A 11 18.80 -14.79 31.14
CA ASN A 11 19.07 -14.46 29.76
C ASN A 11 18.82 -15.70 28.90
N GLN A 12 17.54 -15.86 28.51
CA GLN A 12 17.18 -16.66 27.35
C GLN A 12 18.04 -16.14 26.20
N LYS A 13 19.09 -16.89 25.86
CA LYS A 13 19.66 -16.81 24.52
C LYS A 13 18.49 -17.15 23.60
N MET A 14 17.87 -16.12 23.03
CA MET A 14 16.98 -16.30 21.89
C MET A 14 17.84 -16.95 20.82
N SER A 15 17.78 -18.27 20.75
CA SER A 15 18.14 -19.04 19.58
C SER A 15 17.26 -18.49 18.47
N THR A 16 17.80 -17.54 17.72
CA THR A 16 17.25 -17.16 16.43
C THR A 16 17.14 -18.47 15.65
N PRO A 17 15.97 -18.85 15.13
CA PRO A 17 15.89 -20.03 14.29
C PRO A 17 16.84 -19.80 13.12
N GLN A 18 18.00 -20.47 13.13
CA GLN A 18 18.87 -20.56 11.97
C GLN A 18 18.05 -21.30 10.93
N LEU A 19 17.44 -20.51 10.03
CA LEU A 19 16.89 -21.04 8.79
C LEU A 19 18.03 -21.81 8.11
N PRO A 20 17.74 -22.99 7.54
CA PRO A 20 18.76 -23.80 6.90
C PRO A 20 19.52 -22.94 5.88
N GLU A 21 20.84 -23.08 5.88
CA GLU A 21 21.75 -22.37 4.99
C GLU A 21 21.26 -22.53 3.56
N LEU A 22 20.83 -21.42 2.97
CA LEU A 22 20.06 -21.44 1.75
C LEU A 22 21.03 -21.29 0.57
N ASP A 23 21.10 -22.32 -0.26
CA ASP A 23 21.94 -22.30 -1.46
C ASP A 23 21.32 -21.40 -2.54
N PHE A 24 21.80 -20.16 -2.60
CA PHE A 24 21.38 -19.15 -3.58
C PHE A 24 21.50 -19.65 -5.03
N VAL A 25 22.57 -20.40 -5.35
CA VAL A 25 22.85 -20.91 -6.69
C VAL A 25 21.77 -21.89 -7.11
N LYS A 26 21.38 -22.79 -6.21
CA LYS A 26 20.30 -23.76 -6.45
C LYS A 26 18.95 -23.08 -6.71
N ILE A 27 18.69 -21.95 -6.07
CA ILE A 27 17.42 -21.22 -6.21
C ILE A 27 17.38 -20.42 -7.51
N ILE A 28 18.48 -19.77 -7.88
CA ILE A 28 18.59 -19.06 -9.16
C ILE A 28 18.40 -20.05 -10.32
N ARG A 29 19.04 -21.22 -10.27
CA ARG A 29 18.84 -22.28 -11.27
C ARG A 29 17.39 -22.72 -11.38
N ARG A 30 16.70 -22.92 -10.25
CA ARG A 30 15.29 -23.33 -10.27
C ARG A 30 14.37 -22.23 -10.80
N LEU A 31 14.69 -20.97 -10.56
CA LEU A 31 13.96 -19.84 -11.14
C LEU A 31 14.10 -19.80 -12.68
N ALA A 32 15.30 -20.04 -13.21
CA ALA A 32 15.54 -20.11 -14.65
C ALA A 32 14.74 -21.26 -15.31
N GLU A 33 14.77 -22.46 -14.73
CA GLU A 33 13.97 -23.61 -15.20
C GLU A 33 12.47 -23.29 -15.27
N ILE A 34 11.94 -22.59 -14.25
CA ILE A 34 10.53 -22.20 -14.20
C ILE A 34 10.19 -21.17 -15.30
N GLU A 35 11.09 -20.23 -15.62
CA GLU A 35 10.85 -19.29 -16.72
C GLU A 35 10.76 -19.98 -18.08
N ASP A 36 11.60 -21.00 -18.32
CA ASP A 36 11.57 -21.79 -19.55
C ASP A 36 10.34 -22.71 -19.61
N GLU A 37 9.91 -23.28 -18.49
CA GLU A 37 8.65 -24.04 -18.36
C GLU A 37 7.42 -23.14 -18.59
N ILE A 38 7.40 -21.90 -18.10
CA ILE A 38 6.30 -20.94 -18.31
C ILE A 38 6.18 -20.53 -19.78
N LYS A 39 7.30 -20.24 -20.46
CA LYS A 39 7.34 -19.88 -21.88
C LYS A 39 6.80 -21.00 -22.79
N SER A 40 6.89 -22.26 -22.36
CA SER A 40 6.55 -23.42 -23.18
C SER A 40 5.14 -23.99 -22.97
N ARG A 41 4.51 -23.79 -21.80
CA ARG A 41 3.22 -24.46 -21.48
C ARG A 41 2.14 -23.59 -20.85
N GLY A 42 2.42 -22.33 -20.50
CA GLY A 42 1.45 -21.33 -20.01
C GLY A 42 0.53 -21.84 -18.90
N LEU A 43 0.98 -21.84 -17.64
CA LEU A 43 0.15 -22.28 -16.51
C LEU A 43 0.47 -21.54 -15.19
N ASP A 44 -0.59 -21.01 -14.56
CA ASP A 44 -0.66 -20.29 -13.27
C ASP A 44 0.09 -20.90 -12.06
N PRO A 45 0.15 -22.23 -11.82
CA PRO A 45 0.86 -22.77 -10.66
C PRO A 45 2.38 -22.50 -10.66
N LEU A 46 2.99 -22.36 -11.84
CA LEU A 46 4.41 -22.04 -11.96
C LEU A 46 4.69 -20.56 -11.64
N LEU A 47 3.74 -19.67 -11.92
CA LEU A 47 3.84 -18.25 -11.54
C LEU A 47 3.88 -18.09 -10.02
N LYS A 48 3.02 -18.82 -9.30
CA LYS A 48 3.02 -18.79 -7.84
C LYS A 48 4.35 -19.29 -7.26
N LYS A 49 4.88 -20.42 -7.77
CA LYS A 49 6.18 -20.95 -7.34
C LYS A 49 7.34 -19.99 -7.67
N LYS A 50 7.26 -19.29 -8.80
CA LYS A 50 8.22 -18.24 -9.18
C LYS A 50 8.20 -17.07 -8.20
N GLU A 51 7.01 -16.60 -7.83
CA GLU A 51 6.85 -15.52 -6.84
C GLU A 51 7.38 -15.91 -5.47
N GLU A 52 7.06 -17.12 -4.99
CA GLU A 52 7.55 -17.64 -3.71
C GLU A 52 9.09 -17.70 -3.66
N LEU A 53 9.73 -18.22 -4.71
CA LEU A 53 11.20 -18.28 -4.80
C LEU A 53 11.83 -16.88 -4.90
N ARG A 54 11.18 -15.94 -5.59
CA ARG A 54 11.66 -14.56 -5.71
C ARG A 54 11.64 -13.83 -4.37
N GLU A 55 10.55 -13.93 -3.61
CA GLU A 55 10.45 -13.30 -2.30
C GLU A 55 11.45 -13.90 -1.30
N LEU A 56 11.67 -15.21 -1.39
CA LEU A 56 12.66 -15.90 -0.56
C LEU A 56 14.09 -15.43 -0.89
N LEU A 57 14.45 -15.37 -2.18
CA LEU A 57 15.74 -14.86 -2.64
C LEU A 57 15.97 -13.42 -2.17
N LYS A 58 14.98 -12.55 -2.37
CA LYS A 58 15.01 -11.15 -1.93
C LYS A 58 15.24 -11.01 -0.43
N LYS A 59 14.52 -11.80 0.39
CA LYS A 59 14.65 -11.77 1.85
C LYS A 59 16.06 -12.13 2.30
N HIS A 60 16.63 -13.19 1.74
CA HIS A 60 17.97 -13.64 2.12
C HIS A 60 19.06 -12.68 1.62
N MET A 61 18.95 -12.14 0.39
CA MET A 61 19.91 -11.14 -0.10
C MET A 61 19.91 -9.86 0.75
N LEU A 62 18.74 -9.42 1.26
CA LEU A 62 18.65 -8.28 2.19
C LEU A 62 19.27 -8.58 3.56
N GLN A 63 19.08 -9.79 4.10
CA GLN A 63 19.68 -10.23 5.36
C GLN A 63 21.21 -10.27 5.27
N ASP A 64 21.72 -10.80 4.16
CA ASP A 64 23.15 -10.98 3.92
C ASP A 64 23.83 -9.74 3.33
N LYS A 65 23.09 -8.65 3.11
CA LYS A 65 23.55 -7.38 2.51
C LYS A 65 24.27 -7.60 1.16
N ARG A 66 23.73 -8.49 0.34
CA ARG A 66 24.25 -8.77 -1.00
C ARG A 66 23.43 -8.03 -2.03
N ASP A 67 24.06 -7.08 -2.72
CA ASP A 67 23.41 -6.30 -3.79
C ASP A 67 23.35 -7.07 -5.12
N VAL A 68 24.26 -8.03 -5.31
CA VAL A 68 24.39 -8.85 -6.52
C VAL A 68 24.71 -10.30 -6.14
N VAL A 69 24.04 -11.27 -6.76
CA VAL A 69 24.36 -12.70 -6.69
C VAL A 69 24.30 -13.32 -8.09
N TYR A 70 25.35 -14.05 -8.46
CA TYR A 70 25.51 -14.67 -9.78
C TYR A 70 25.50 -16.20 -9.67
N ASP A 71 24.80 -16.89 -10.59
CA ASP A 71 24.89 -18.34 -10.78
C ASP A 71 25.69 -18.64 -12.07
N GLU A 72 26.93 -19.09 -11.89
CA GLU A 72 27.84 -19.44 -12.98
C GLU A 72 27.36 -20.62 -13.83
N THR A 73 26.52 -21.50 -13.29
CA THR A 73 26.09 -22.70 -14.03
C THR A 73 24.91 -22.43 -14.95
N SER A 74 23.95 -21.59 -14.51
CA SER A 74 22.82 -21.20 -15.35
C SER A 74 23.09 -19.92 -16.15
N ASN A 75 24.11 -19.14 -15.77
CA ASN A 75 24.43 -17.83 -16.34
C ASN A 75 23.34 -16.77 -16.08
N TRP A 76 22.77 -16.79 -14.86
CA TRP A 76 21.74 -15.85 -14.39
C TRP A 76 22.24 -15.05 -13.18
N GLU A 77 21.74 -13.83 -13.03
CA GLU A 77 22.06 -12.95 -11.91
C GLU A 77 20.80 -12.38 -11.23
N ALA A 78 20.92 -12.13 -9.93
CA ALA A 78 19.96 -11.39 -9.15
C ALA A 78 20.61 -10.10 -8.64
N VAL A 79 20.04 -8.95 -9.01
CA VAL A 79 20.57 -7.62 -8.69
C VAL A 79 19.49 -6.77 -8.03
N PHE A 80 19.85 -6.08 -6.96
CA PHE A 80 19.02 -4.99 -6.43
C PHE A 80 19.25 -3.71 -7.22
N VAL A 81 18.27 -3.36 -8.06
CA VAL A 81 18.26 -2.06 -8.74
C VAL A 81 17.50 -1.08 -7.86
N GLN A 82 18.17 -0.01 -7.43
CA GLN A 82 17.52 1.09 -6.74
C GLN A 82 16.52 1.76 -7.69
N ARG A 83 15.24 1.74 -7.30
CA ARG A 83 14.20 2.47 -8.01
C ARG A 83 14.12 3.86 -7.42
N PHE A 84 14.15 4.86 -8.30
CA PHE A 84 13.90 6.24 -7.93
C PHE A 84 12.47 6.59 -8.30
N GLU A 85 11.84 7.38 -7.45
CA GLU A 85 10.59 8.06 -7.74
C GLU A 85 10.82 9.55 -7.53
N ASP A 86 10.35 10.35 -8.48
CA ASP A 86 10.43 11.80 -8.40
C ASP A 86 9.32 12.33 -7.46
N VAL A 87 9.73 12.98 -6.38
CA VAL A 87 8.79 13.68 -5.48
C VAL A 87 8.67 15.14 -5.92
N TRP A 88 7.50 15.51 -6.42
CA TRP A 88 7.25 16.85 -6.97
C TRP A 88 6.69 17.82 -5.93
N ASN A 89 7.34 18.98 -5.78
CA ASN A 89 6.78 20.09 -5.00
C ASN A 89 5.75 20.87 -5.83
N VAL A 90 4.47 20.59 -5.59
CA VAL A 90 3.35 21.19 -6.34
C VAL A 90 3.35 22.72 -6.26
N ASN A 91 3.70 23.32 -5.11
CA ASN A 91 3.67 24.78 -4.94
C ASN A 91 4.75 25.48 -5.78
N VAL A 92 5.95 24.89 -5.85
CA VAL A 92 7.02 25.40 -6.71
C VAL A 92 6.66 25.17 -8.18
N LEU A 93 6.17 23.98 -8.52
CA LEU A 93 5.75 23.63 -9.88
C LEU A 93 4.66 24.58 -10.40
N LYS A 94 3.67 24.92 -9.57
CA LYS A 94 2.63 25.93 -9.91
C LYS A 94 3.26 27.24 -10.36
N LYS A 95 4.27 27.75 -9.64
CA LYS A 95 4.90 29.04 -9.97
C LYS A 95 5.63 29.01 -11.32
N MET A 96 6.20 27.88 -11.69
CA MET A 96 6.96 27.71 -12.93
C MET A 96 6.08 27.50 -14.17
N LEU A 97 4.88 26.95 -14.00
CA LEU A 97 3.98 26.64 -15.11
C LEU A 97 3.12 27.85 -15.52
N LYS A 98 2.86 27.97 -16.83
CA LYS A 98 1.83 28.87 -17.38
C LYS A 98 0.43 28.39 -16.97
N PRO A 99 -0.60 29.26 -16.93
CA PRO A 99 -1.96 28.87 -16.54
C PRO A 99 -2.51 27.65 -17.31
N ALA A 100 -2.32 27.62 -18.64
CA ALA A 100 -2.75 26.49 -19.48
C ALA A 100 -1.99 25.18 -19.20
N GLN A 101 -0.77 25.25 -18.66
CA GLN A 101 0.00 24.07 -18.24
C GLN A 101 -0.42 23.61 -16.84
N ARG A 102 -0.70 24.54 -15.93
CA ARG A 102 -1.24 24.21 -14.59
C ARG A 102 -2.51 23.40 -14.72
N ALA A 103 -3.44 23.83 -15.58
CA ALA A 103 -4.70 23.11 -15.82
C ALA A 103 -4.51 21.70 -16.40
N ARG A 104 -3.39 21.41 -17.06
CA ARG A 104 -3.08 20.09 -17.63
C ARG A 104 -2.36 19.16 -16.67
N TYR A 105 -1.44 19.69 -15.86
CA TYR A 105 -0.53 18.87 -15.06
C TYR A 105 -0.85 18.87 -13.56
N ILE A 106 -1.70 19.79 -13.09
CA ILE A 106 -2.00 19.94 -11.68
C ILE A 106 -3.50 19.80 -11.46
N VAL A 107 -3.87 18.76 -10.70
CA VAL A 107 -5.25 18.53 -10.26
C VAL A 107 -5.39 19.08 -8.85
N GLU A 108 -6.18 20.13 -8.69
CA GLU A 108 -6.59 20.61 -7.37
C GLU A 108 -7.84 19.83 -6.94
N GLN A 109 -7.73 19.10 -5.84
CA GLN A 109 -8.82 18.28 -5.32
C GLN A 109 -9.14 18.67 -3.89
N VAL A 110 -10.43 18.61 -3.56
CA VAL A 110 -10.94 18.79 -2.21
C VAL A 110 -11.01 17.42 -1.54
N LEU A 111 -10.56 17.32 -0.29
CA LEU A 111 -10.70 16.09 0.50
C LEU A 111 -12.17 15.93 0.97
N PRO A 112 -12.99 15.05 0.39
CA PRO A 112 -14.43 15.07 0.62
C PRO A 112 -14.80 14.63 2.05
N LYS A 113 -14.01 13.72 2.63
CA LYS A 113 -14.20 13.24 4.01
C LYS A 113 -14.01 14.38 5.01
N GLY A 114 -12.90 15.13 4.89
CA GLY A 114 -12.61 16.26 5.78
C GLY A 114 -13.67 17.37 5.69
N VAL A 115 -14.14 17.71 4.48
CA VAL A 115 -15.24 18.68 4.32
C VAL A 115 -16.54 18.17 4.94
N THR A 116 -16.84 16.88 4.79
CA THR A 116 -18.04 16.28 5.38
C THR A 116 -17.97 16.28 6.91
N GLU A 117 -16.81 15.99 7.48
CA GLU A 117 -16.58 16.06 8.93
C GLU A 117 -16.68 17.49 9.45
N GLY A 118 -16.05 18.46 8.78
CA GLY A 118 -16.19 19.88 9.12
C GLY A 118 -17.65 20.37 9.09
N ILE A 119 -18.46 19.85 8.15
CA ILE A 119 -19.91 20.13 8.13
C ILE A 119 -20.63 19.50 9.33
N LYS A 120 -20.26 18.27 9.72
CA LYS A 120 -20.87 17.58 10.86
C LYS A 120 -20.52 18.22 12.20
N THR A 121 -19.28 18.69 12.35
CA THR A 121 -18.80 19.34 13.59
C THR A 121 -19.20 20.80 13.68
N GLY A 122 -19.72 21.39 12.60
CA GLY A 122 -20.14 22.79 12.54
C GLY A 122 -19.02 23.78 12.21
N ASP A 123 -17.80 23.31 11.99
CA ASP A 123 -16.65 24.12 11.52
C ASP A 123 -16.91 24.73 10.13
N LEU A 124 -17.61 23.98 9.27
CA LEU A 124 -18.04 24.44 7.95
C LEU A 124 -19.56 24.47 7.85
N SER A 125 -20.12 25.61 7.44
CA SER A 125 -21.55 25.70 7.14
C SER A 125 -21.81 25.27 5.71
N ARG A 126 -22.56 24.16 5.54
CA ARG A 126 -23.01 23.68 4.23
C ARG A 126 -23.75 24.77 3.45
N ALA A 127 -24.63 25.51 4.12
CA ALA A 127 -25.40 26.60 3.50
C ALA A 127 -24.47 27.71 2.97
N THR A 128 -23.38 28.00 3.69
CA THR A 128 -22.39 28.99 3.26
C THR A 128 -21.59 28.49 2.05
N LEU A 129 -21.20 27.20 2.03
CA LEU A 129 -20.52 26.59 0.89
C LEU A 129 -21.40 26.53 -0.37
N GLU A 130 -22.70 26.24 -0.20
CA GLU A 130 -23.68 26.25 -1.29
C GLU A 130 -23.90 27.66 -1.83
N LYS A 131 -24.07 28.66 -0.94
CA LYS A 131 -24.22 30.07 -1.30
C LYS A 131 -22.99 30.63 -2.02
N GLY A 132 -21.79 30.22 -1.61
CA GLY A 132 -20.52 30.58 -2.25
C GLY A 132 -20.22 29.82 -3.54
N GLY A 133 -21.07 28.87 -3.94
CA GLY A 133 -20.86 28.05 -5.13
C GLY A 133 -19.75 27.00 -5.00
N ALA A 134 -19.19 26.83 -3.80
CA ALA A 134 -18.13 25.85 -3.52
C ALA A 134 -18.64 24.40 -3.53
N VAL A 135 -19.96 24.20 -3.33
CA VAL A 135 -20.60 22.90 -3.51
C VAL A 135 -21.90 23.04 -4.30
N LYS A 136 -22.09 22.18 -5.29
CA LYS A 136 -23.34 22.04 -6.04
C LYS A 136 -23.76 20.58 -6.01
N ARG A 137 -25.04 20.30 -5.71
CA ARG A 137 -25.59 18.95 -5.83
C ARG A 137 -25.82 18.66 -7.31
N GLN A 138 -25.17 17.62 -7.81
CA GLN A 138 -25.51 16.99 -9.07
C GLN A 138 -26.16 15.64 -8.78
N PRO A 139 -27.25 15.28 -9.47
CA PRO A 139 -27.82 13.94 -9.37
C PRO A 139 -26.77 12.93 -9.81
N LYS A 140 -26.46 11.98 -8.93
CA LYS A 140 -25.51 10.90 -9.22
C LYS A 140 -26.28 9.62 -9.49
N GLY A 141 -26.20 9.12 -10.72
CA GLY A 141 -26.77 7.84 -11.13
C GLY A 141 -28.28 7.86 -11.37
N LYS A 142 -28.85 6.68 -11.61
CA LYS A 142 -30.30 6.48 -11.73
C LYS A 142 -30.95 6.67 -10.35
N PRO A 143 -32.16 7.26 -10.27
CA PRO A 143 -32.87 7.41 -9.00
C PRO A 143 -33.04 6.04 -8.33
N ALA A 144 -32.57 5.94 -7.09
CA ALA A 144 -32.76 4.74 -6.29
C ALA A 144 -34.11 4.80 -5.59
N LEU A 145 -34.90 3.73 -5.72
CA LEU A 145 -36.13 3.55 -4.96
C LEU A 145 -35.76 3.15 -3.53
N TYR A 146 -36.18 3.95 -2.55
CA TYR A 146 -36.07 3.60 -1.14
C TYR A 146 -37.45 3.29 -0.60
N VAL A 147 -37.64 2.07 -0.11
CA VAL A 147 -38.79 1.70 0.70
C VAL A 147 -38.39 1.92 2.15
N LYS A 148 -39.11 2.78 2.87
CA LYS A 148 -38.92 3.04 4.29
C LYS A 148 -40.24 2.92 5.00
N GLU A 149 -40.21 2.44 6.24
CA GLU A 149 -41.39 2.46 7.11
C GLU A 149 -41.84 3.90 7.36
N ARG A 150 -43.15 4.11 7.23
CA ARG A 150 -43.80 5.36 7.57
C ARG A 150 -43.69 5.52 9.09
N LYS A 151 -42.87 6.48 9.54
CA LYS A 151 -42.95 6.89 10.94
C LYS A 151 -44.34 7.49 11.17
N PRO A 152 -45.06 7.07 12.22
CA PRO A 152 -46.29 7.74 12.59
C PRO A 152 -45.98 9.21 12.83
N GLU A 153 -46.82 10.09 12.30
CA GLU A 153 -46.78 11.51 12.62
C GLU A 153 -46.90 11.62 14.15
N GLU A 154 -45.89 12.22 14.80
CA GLU A 154 -46.07 12.69 16.16
C GLU A 154 -47.23 13.68 16.12
N GLU A 155 -48.36 13.29 16.70
CA GLU A 155 -49.44 14.20 17.03
C GLU A 155 -48.83 15.35 17.84
N VAL A 156 -48.74 16.52 17.22
CA VAL A 156 -48.48 17.75 17.94
C VAL A 156 -49.72 17.97 18.79
N SER A 157 -49.67 17.57 20.06
CA SER A 157 -50.67 17.98 21.04
C SER A 157 -50.61 19.51 21.17
N PRO A 158 -51.73 20.23 20.96
CA PRO A 158 -51.79 21.64 21.25
C PRO A 158 -52.02 21.82 22.75
N ASP A 159 -51.08 22.49 23.42
CA ASP A 159 -51.35 23.25 24.64
C ASP A 159 -51.40 24.75 24.29
#